data_AF-A0A7C4SM06-F1
#
_entry.id   AF-A0A7C4SM06-F1
#
_cell.length_a   1.000
_cell.length_b   1.000
_cell.length_c   1.000
_cell.angle_alpha   90.00
_cell.angle_beta   90.00
_cell.angle_gamma   90.00
#
_symmetry.space_group_name_H-M   'P 1'
#
loop_
_entity.id
_entity.type
_entity.pdbx_description
1 polymer ?
#
loop_
_entity_poly.entity_id
_entity_poly.type
_entity_poly.pdbx_seq_one_letter_code
_entity_poly.pdbx_strand_id
1 'polypeptide(L)'
;MSKDRIIGIGMMVVSVAVILVYGWLVFLSDLAILILKLTGFIAIAAVFGILAWIGYTLATTPPPKPIEEIEKEIEDELKKLESEAQKPTAEGGKTT
;
A
#
# COMPACT_ATOMS: atom_id res chain seq x y z
N MET A 1 14.85 -15.07 24.10
CA MET A 1 14.21 -13.75 23.86
C MET A 1 13.20 -13.93 22.73
N SER A 2 11.96 -13.46 22.89
CA SER A 2 10.96 -13.55 21.82
C SER A 2 11.47 -12.84 20.57
N LYS A 3 11.30 -13.48 19.39
CA LYS A 3 11.80 -12.96 18.11
C LYS A 3 11.23 -11.56 17.84
N ASP A 4 9.99 -11.35 18.26
CA ASP A 4 9.26 -10.09 18.18
C ASP A 4 9.91 -8.98 19.02
N ARG A 5 10.46 -9.32 20.18
CA ARG A 5 11.18 -8.36 21.04
C ARG A 5 12.52 -7.96 20.43
N ILE A 6 13.22 -8.87 19.76
CA ILE A 6 14.49 -8.56 19.07
C ILE A 6 14.23 -7.62 17.90
N ILE A 7 13.18 -7.88 17.11
CA ILE A 7 12.78 -7.02 15.99
C ILE A 7 12.38 -5.64 16.49
N GLY A 8 11.60 -5.57 17.57
CA GLY A 8 11.21 -4.30 18.18
C GLY A 8 12.40 -3.49 18.70
N ILE A 9 13.34 -4.12 19.41
CA ILE A 9 14.56 -3.46 19.90
C ILE A 9 15.46 -3.04 18.73
N GLY A 10 15.58 -3.87 17.70
CA GLY A 10 16.35 -3.55 16.48
C GLY A 10 15.81 -2.30 15.80
N MET A 11 14.50 -2.24 15.56
CA MET A 11 13.82 -1.05 15.02
C MET A 11 14.04 0.19 15.89
N MET A 12 13.96 0.05 17.22
CA MET A 12 14.18 1.15 18.15
C MET A 12 15.60 1.70 18.06
N VAL A 13 16.62 0.83 18.09
CA VAL A 13 18.03 1.25 18.04
C VAL A 13 18.36 1.89 16.69
N VAL A 14 17.87 1.32 15.60
CA VAL A 14 18.07 1.89 14.25
C VAL A 14 17.43 3.27 14.15
N SER A 15 16.19 3.43 14.63
CA SER A 15 15.50 4.73 14.61
C SER A 15 16.26 5.78 15.43
N VAL A 16 16.67 5.45 16.65
CA VAL A 16 17.46 6.34 17.51
C VAL A 16 18.79 6.71 16.86
N ALA A 17 19.50 5.74 16.26
CA ALA A 17 20.76 5.99 15.57
C ALA A 17 20.57 6.95 14.38
N VAL A 18 19.52 6.76 13.57
CA VAL A 18 19.20 7.64 12.44
C VAL A 18 18.91 9.06 12.92
N ILE A 19 18.15 9.23 14.02
CA ILE A 19 17.85 10.55 14.59
C ILE A 19 19.14 11.25 15.03
N LEU A 20 20.03 10.55 15.73
CA LEU A 20 21.28 11.12 16.22
C LEU A 20 22.21 11.52 15.07
N VAL A 21 22.35 10.66 14.04
CA VAL A 21 23.17 10.95 12.86
C VAL A 21 22.59 12.11 12.06
N TYR A 22 21.28 12.14 11.83
CA TYR A 22 20.62 13.22 11.11
C TYR A 22 20.74 14.55 11.87
N GLY A 23 20.50 14.55 13.18
CA GLY A 23 20.70 15.72 14.03
C GLY A 23 22.14 16.24 13.97
N TRP A 24 23.13 15.35 14.10
CA TRP A 24 24.53 15.73 13.96
C TRP A 24 24.83 16.37 12.60
N LEU A 25 24.35 15.76 11.51
CA LEU A 25 24.57 16.25 10.15
C LEU A 25 23.89 17.61 9.89
N VAL A 26 22.76 17.88 10.53
CA VAL A 26 22.01 19.15 10.36
C VAL A 26 22.56 20.26 11.25
N PHE A 27 23.09 19.96 12.44
CA PHE A 27 23.53 21.01 13.38
C PHE A 27 25.04 21.30 13.31
N LEU A 28 25.88 20.33 12.95
CA LEU A 28 27.35 20.47 13.01
C LEU A 28 28.05 20.49 11.65
N SER A 29 27.34 20.27 10.55
CA SER A 29 27.94 20.22 9.20
C SER A 29 27.62 21.46 8.37
N ASP A 30 28.55 21.93 7.56
CA ASP A 30 28.33 22.98 6.54
C ASP A 30 27.29 22.55 5.48
N LEU A 31 27.03 21.24 5.35
CA LEU A 31 26.01 20.68 4.47
C LEU A 31 24.58 20.78 5.05
N ALA A 32 24.42 21.30 6.27
CA ALA A 32 23.14 21.43 6.96
C ALA A 32 22.04 22.03 6.08
N ILE A 33 22.35 23.13 5.38
CA ILE A 33 21.42 23.83 4.51
C ILE A 33 21.02 22.94 3.32
N LEU A 34 21.96 22.20 2.74
CA LEU A 34 21.66 21.28 1.63
C LEU A 34 20.73 20.15 2.09
N ILE A 35 21.00 19.56 3.26
CA ILE A 35 20.23 18.47 3.84
C ILE A 35 18.81 18.93 4.20
N LEU A 36 18.67 20.10 4.83
CA LEU A 36 17.37 20.72 5.13
C LEU A 36 16.56 21.03 3.87
N LYS A 37 17.21 21.53 2.82
CA LYS A 37 16.54 21.78 1.53
C LYS A 37 16.06 20.47 0.91
N LEU A 38 16.85 19.41 0.99
CA LEU A 38 16.50 18.10 0.45
C LEU A 38 15.33 17.48 1.22
N THR A 39 15.35 17.49 2.55
CA THR A 39 14.25 16.93 3.36
C THR A 39 12.97 17.74 3.23
N GLY A 40 13.07 19.08 3.18
CA GLY A 40 11.95 19.96 2.86
C GLY A 40 11.37 19.69 1.47
N PHE A 41 12.22 19.51 0.46
CA PHE A 41 11.78 19.14 -0.88
C PHE A 41 11.08 17.79 -0.90
N ILE A 42 11.64 16.76 -0.24
CA ILE A 42 11.02 15.43 -0.16
C ILE A 42 9.66 15.51 0.53
N ALA A 43 9.52 16.29 1.61
CA ALA A 43 8.24 16.47 2.30
C ALA A 43 7.18 17.08 1.36
N ILE A 44 7.54 18.12 0.61
CA ILE A 44 6.64 18.75 -0.37
C ILE A 44 6.35 17.78 -1.52
N ALA A 45 7.37 17.11 -2.07
CA ALA A 45 7.24 16.16 -3.16
C ALA A 45 6.36 14.96 -2.78
N ALA A 46 6.37 14.51 -1.53
CA ALA A 46 5.48 13.46 -1.05
C ALA A 46 4.01 13.93 -1.08
N VAL A 47 3.73 15.14 -0.58
CA VAL A 47 2.37 15.72 -0.60
C VAL A 47 1.89 15.91 -2.04
N PHE A 48 2.70 16.56 -2.87
CA PHE A 48 2.35 16.79 -4.28
C PHE A 48 2.34 15.50 -5.10
N GLY A 49 3.13 14.49 -4.74
CA GLY A 49 3.09 13.18 -5.35
C GLY A 49 1.76 12.47 -5.13
N ILE A 50 1.22 12.55 -3.91
CA ILE A 50 -0.13 12.04 -3.60
C ILE A 50 -1.18 12.83 -4.38
N LEU A 51 -1.11 14.17 -4.39
CA LEU A 51 -2.05 15.01 -5.15
C LEU A 51 -1.99 14.72 -6.65
N ALA A 52 -0.80 14.54 -7.20
CA ALA A 52 -0.59 14.20 -8.61
C ALA A 52 -1.14 12.80 -8.91
N TRP A 53 -0.98 11.83 -8.00
CA TRP A 53 -1.58 10.51 -8.14
C TRP A 53 -3.10 10.56 -8.16
N ILE A 54 -3.71 11.31 -7.23
CA ILE A 54 -5.16 11.50 -7.20
C ILE A 54 -5.63 12.19 -8.49
N GLY A 55 -4.97 13.29 -8.88
CA GLY A 55 -5.28 14.00 -10.12
C GLY A 55 -5.12 13.12 -11.36
N TYR A 56 -4.10 12.25 -11.38
CA TYR A 56 -3.92 11.25 -12.43
C TYR A 56 -5.10 10.30 -12.48
N THR A 57 -5.50 9.71 -11.34
CA THR A 57 -6.66 8.80 -11.31
C THR A 57 -7.95 9.47 -11.78
N LEU A 58 -8.22 10.72 -11.38
CA LEU A 58 -9.41 11.46 -11.82
C LEU A 58 -9.38 11.81 -13.31
N ALA A 59 -8.21 12.18 -13.85
CA ALA A 59 -8.04 12.49 -15.26
C ALA A 59 -8.15 11.23 -16.14
N THR A 60 -7.75 10.07 -15.62
CA THR A 60 -7.78 8.80 -16.35
C THR A 60 -8.99 7.93 -16.03
N THR A 61 -9.86 8.32 -15.11
CA THR A 61 -11.17 7.69 -14.94
C THR A 61 -12.14 8.28 -15.96
N PRO A 62 -12.46 7.57 -17.06
CA PRO A 62 -13.61 7.93 -17.88
C PRO A 62 -14.85 7.93 -17.00
N PRO A 63 -15.81 8.86 -17.25
CA PRO A 63 -17.01 9.03 -16.45
C PRO A 63 -17.66 7.66 -16.19
N PRO A 64 -18.06 7.39 -14.94
CA PRO A 64 -18.59 6.10 -14.52
C PRO A 64 -19.68 5.66 -15.50
N LYS A 65 -19.49 4.50 -16.12
CA LYS A 65 -20.51 3.89 -16.96
C LYS A 65 -21.79 3.67 -16.13
N PRO A 66 -22.99 3.76 -16.72
CA PRO A 66 -24.25 3.61 -16.01
C PRO A 66 -24.27 2.34 -15.16
N ILE A 67 -24.73 2.47 -13.92
CA ILE A 67 -24.70 1.42 -12.89
C ILE A 67 -25.40 0.12 -13.32
N GLU A 68 -26.34 0.20 -14.28
CA GLU A 68 -27.12 -0.93 -14.80
C GLU A 68 -26.29 -2.00 -15.54
N GLU A 69 -25.18 -1.65 -16.20
CA GLU A 69 -24.33 -2.64 -16.89
C GLU A 69 -23.43 -3.39 -15.92
N ILE A 70 -22.94 -2.71 -14.88
CA ILE A 70 -22.05 -3.26 -13.85
C ILE A 70 -22.83 -4.24 -12.95
N GLU A 71 -24.08 -3.92 -12.62
CA GLU A 71 -24.94 -4.78 -11.81
C GLU A 71 -25.30 -6.09 -12.54
N LYS A 72 -25.56 -6.02 -13.86
CA LYS A 72 -25.82 -7.19 -14.69
C LYS A 72 -24.60 -8.10 -14.87
N GLU A 73 -23.41 -7.55 -15.14
CA GLU A 73 -22.19 -8.35 -15.27
C GLU A 73 -21.82 -9.06 -13.95
N ILE A 74 -21.97 -8.39 -12.81
CA ILE A 74 -21.71 -8.98 -11.49
C ILE A 74 -22.74 -10.08 -11.14
N GLU A 75 -24.01 -9.88 -11.48
CA GLU A 75 -25.04 -10.90 -11.24
C GLU A 75 -24.87 -12.13 -12.14
N ASP A 76 -24.43 -11.95 -13.39
CA ASP A 76 -24.10 -13.04 -14.31
C ASP A 76 -22.83 -13.81 -13.87
N GLU A 77 -21.81 -13.12 -13.35
CA GLU A 77 -20.62 -13.79 -12.77
C GLU A 77 -20.95 -14.54 -11.47
N LEU A 78 -21.77 -13.96 -10.59
CA LEU A 78 -22.23 -14.62 -9.36
C LEU A 78 -23.03 -15.88 -9.66
N LYS A 79 -23.96 -15.85 -10.62
CA LYS A 79 -24.72 -17.03 -11.05
C LYS A 79 -23.84 -18.13 -11.65
N LYS A 80 -22.81 -17.76 -12.41
CA LYS A 80 -21.82 -18.73 -12.91
C LYS A 80 -21.02 -19.38 -11.77
N LEU A 81 -20.54 -18.58 -10.83
CA LEU A 81 -19.80 -19.07 -9.67
C LEU A 81 -20.66 -19.99 -8.78
N GLU A 82 -21.94 -19.65 -8.59
CA GLU A 82 -22.88 -20.46 -7.80
C GLU A 82 -23.24 -21.78 -8.49
N SER A 83 -23.35 -21.76 -9.82
CA SER A 83 -23.62 -22.97 -10.62
C SER A 83 -22.39 -23.88 -10.80
N GLU A 84 -21.17 -23.34 -10.78
CA GLU A 84 -19.92 -24.11 -10.65
C GLU A 84 -19.73 -24.68 -9.23
N ALA A 85 -20.05 -23.91 -8.19
CA ALA A 85 -19.94 -24.34 -6.80
C ALA A 85 -20.95 -25.45 -6.44
N GLN A 86 -22.12 -25.52 -7.09
CA GLN A 86 -23.13 -26.57 -6.87
C GLN A 86 -22.88 -27.89 -7.63
N LYS A 87 -21.86 -27.98 -8.49
CA LYS A 87 -21.50 -29.20 -9.23
C LYS A 87 -20.00 -29.51 -9.06
N PRO A 88 -19.49 -29.96 -7.90
CA PRO A 88 -19.48 -31.41 -7.58
C PRO A 88 -19.32 -31.79 -6.08
N THR A 89 -20.22 -32.59 -5.51
CA THR A 89 -19.93 -33.44 -4.32
C THR A 89 -20.55 -34.85 -4.45
N ALA A 90 -21.12 -35.19 -5.61
CA ALA A 90 -21.71 -36.50 -5.85
C ALA A 90 -20.79 -37.44 -6.65
N GLU A 91 -19.51 -37.58 -6.28
CA GLU A 91 -18.68 -38.70 -6.75
C GLU A 91 -17.45 -38.90 -5.85
N GLY A 92 -17.64 -39.64 -4.75
CA GLY A 92 -16.58 -39.90 -3.77
C GLY A 92 -16.94 -40.99 -2.77
N GLY A 93 -17.65 -42.03 -3.21
CA GLY A 93 -17.96 -43.22 -2.40
C GLY A 93 -17.58 -44.49 -3.14
N LYS A 94 -16.38 -45.01 -2.89
CA LYS A 94 -15.98 -46.44 -2.88
C LYS A 94 -14.45 -46.56 -2.83
N THR A 95 -13.90 -46.93 -1.67
CA THR A 95 -12.81 -47.92 -1.47
C THR A 95 -12.16 -47.71 -0.10
N THR A 96 -12.67 -48.36 0.95
CA THR A 96 -11.92 -49.18 1.93
C THR A 96 -12.88 -49.81 2.92
#